data_AF-A0A416E6P8-F1
#
_entry.id   AF-A0A416E6P8-F1
#
_cell.length_a   1.000
_cell.length_b   1.000
_cell.length_c   1.000
_cell.angle_alpha   90.00
_cell.angle_beta   90.00
_cell.angle_gamma   90.00
#
_symmetry.space_group_name_H-M   'P 1'
#
loop_
_entity.id
_entity.type
_entity.pdbx_description
1 polymer ?
#
loop_
_entity_poly.entity_id
_entity_poly.type
_entity_poly.pdbx_seq_one_letter_code
_entity_poly.pdbx_strand_id
1 'polypeptide(L)' 'VMPDHIHLLVDCRPQFYISDMIKIMKGNLARQMFLLYPELKKELWGGHLWNPSYCAVTVSDRSREQVFAYIEGQKEKSR' A
#
# COMPACT_ATOMS: atom_id res chain seq x y z
N VAL A 1 -1.65 -6.54 -4.59
CA VAL A 1 -2.80 -6.34 -3.68
C VAL A 1 -3.23 -7.70 -3.17
N MET A 2 -3.20 -7.87 -1.85
CA MET A 2 -3.71 -9.03 -1.12
C MET A 2 -5.03 -8.64 -0.43
N PRO A 3 -5.83 -9.60 0.08
CA PRO A 3 -7.10 -9.28 0.72
C PRO A 3 -7.01 -8.29 1.88
N ASP A 4 -5.90 -8.28 2.63
CA ASP A 4 -5.70 -7.52 3.87
C ASP A 4 -4.54 -6.52 3.83
N HIS A 5 -3.67 -6.56 2.80
CA HIS A 5 -2.54 -5.64 2.68
C HIS A 5 -2.12 -5.39 1.22
N ILE A 6 -1.30 -4.35 1.02
CA ILE A 6 -0.73 -4.02 -0.29
C ILE A 6 0.79 -3.88 -0.19
N HIS A 7 1.49 -4.36 -1.23
CA HIS A 7 2.90 -4.10 -1.46
C HIS A 7 3.02 -3.22 -2.71
N LEU A 8 3.84 -2.17 -2.63
CA LEU A 8 4.09 -1.24 -3.73
C LEU A 8 5.61 -1.08 -3.90
N LEU A 9 6.10 -1.19 -5.13
CA LEU A 9 7.46 -0.80 -5.49
C LEU A 9 7.39 0.59 -6.13
N VAL A 10 7.95 1.59 -5.43
CA VAL A 10 7.81 3.00 -5.81
C VAL A 10 9.18 3.60 -6.07
N ASP A 11 9.31 4.33 -7.17
CA ASP A 11 10.43 5.24 -7.40
C ASP A 11 10.01 6.66 -6.97
N CYS A 12 10.85 7.32 -6.20
CA CYS A 12 10.53 8.62 -5.61
C CYS A 12 11.72 9.57 -5.65
N ARG A 13 11.46 10.83 -5.96
CA ARG A 13 12.49 11.86 -5.92
C ARG A 13 12.94 12.13 -4.48
N PRO A 14 14.24 12.41 -4.24
CA PRO A 14 14.81 12.53 -2.90
C PRO A 14 14.29 13.73 -2.09
N GLN A 15 13.62 14.71 -2.74
CA GLN A 15 13.03 15.86 -2.04
C GLN A 15 11.74 15.51 -1.29
N PHE A 16 11.17 14.32 -1.51
CA PHE A 16 9.93 13.90 -0.86
C PHE A 16 10.21 13.12 0.42
N TYR A 17 9.51 13.50 1.49
CA TYR A 17 9.48 12.71 2.72
C TYR A 17 8.57 11.49 2.52
N ILE A 18 9.10 10.30 2.79
CA ILE A 18 8.37 9.03 2.66
C ILE A 18 7.09 9.02 3.51
N SER A 19 7.14 9.59 4.72
CA SER A 19 5.98 9.72 5.60
C SER A 19 4.84 10.51 4.97
N ASP A 20 5.16 11.62 4.30
CA ASP A 20 4.17 12.49 3.67
C ASP A 20 3.56 11.82 2.44
N MET A 21 4.39 11.19 1.62
CA MET A 21 3.93 10.39 0.48
C MET A 21 2.94 9.31 0.91
N ILE A 22 3.26 8.55 1.96
CA ILE A 22 2.41 7.47 2.46
C ILE A 22 1.12 8.02 3.09
N LYS A 23 1.20 9.12 3.83
CA LYS A 23 0.02 9.80 4.39
C LYS A 23 -0.95 10.21 3.29
N ILE A 24 -0.44 10.85 2.23
CA ILE A 24 -1.24 11.29 1.09
C ILE A 24 -1.84 10.09 0.35
N MET A 25 -1.03 9.07 0.04
CA MET A 25 -1.51 7.87 -0.66
C MET A 25 -2.60 7.14 0.11
N LYS A 26 -2.33 6.76 1.37
CA LYS A 26 -3.30 6.04 2.21
C LYS A 26 -4.58 6.87 2.42
N GLY A 27 -4.44 8.16 2.68
CA GLY A 27 -5.57 9.07 2.89
C GLY A 27 -6.46 9.23 1.65
N ASN A 28 -5.86 9.53 0.50
CA ASN A 28 -6.60 9.72 -0.74
C ASN A 28 -7.28 8.42 -1.20
N LEU A 29 -6.57 7.29 -1.15
CA LEU A 29 -7.15 5.99 -1.50
C LEU A 29 -8.28 5.61 -0.54
N ALA A 30 -8.11 5.81 0.78
CA ALA A 30 -9.19 5.55 1.73
C ALA A 30 -10.44 6.38 1.42
N ARG A 31 -10.25 7.69 1.18
CA ARG A 31 -11.35 8.57 0.79
C ARG A 31 -12.05 8.09 -0.48
N GLN A 32 -11.29 7.80 -1.54
CA GLN A 32 -11.85 7.34 -2.81
C GLN A 32 -12.58 6.02 -2.65
N MET A 33 -12.00 5.04 -1.95
CA MET A 33 -12.64 3.75 -1.70
C MET A 33 -13.96 3.88 -0.95
N PHE A 34 -14.03 4.73 0.08
CA PHE A 34 -15.29 4.96 0.78
C PHE A 34 -16.34 5.76 0.00
N LEU A 35 -15.92 6.51 -1.03
CA LEU A 35 -16.86 7.17 -1.96
C LEU A 35 -17.42 6.18 -2.98
N LEU A 36 -16.58 5.27 -3.48
CA LEU A 36 -16.97 4.25 -4.46
C LEU A 36 -17.75 3.10 -3.82
N TYR A 37 -17.40 2.74 -2.58
CA TYR A 37 -17.95 1.61 -1.82
C TYR A 37 -18.35 2.07 -0.41
N PRO A 38 -19.46 2.81 -0.25
CA PRO A 38 -19.90 3.34 1.05
C PRO A 38 -20.14 2.28 2.12
N GLU A 39 -20.47 1.04 1.72
CA GLU A 39 -20.65 -0.13 2.58
C GLU A 39 -19.40 -0.43 3.42
N LEU A 40 -18.20 -0.19 2.87
CA LEU A 40 -16.93 -0.41 3.58
C LEU A 40 -16.83 0.41 4.86
N LYS A 41 -17.49 1.57 4.97
CA LYS A 41 -17.49 2.36 6.22
C LYS A 41 -18.15 1.62 7.39
N LYS A 42 -19.13 0.77 7.10
CA LYS A 42 -19.86 -0.02 8.11
C LYS A 42 -19.06 -1.26 8.49
N GLU A 43 -18.40 -1.88 7.52
CA GLU A 43 -17.66 -3.13 7.71
C GLU A 43 -16.27 -2.90 8.32
N LEU A 44 -15.61 -1.79 8.00
CA LEU A 44 -14.21 -1.54 8.37
C LEU A 44 -14.09 -0.54 9.51
N TRP A 45 -13.99 -1.08 10.73
CA TRP A 45 -13.49 -0.42 11.95
C TRP A 45 -13.88 1.06 12.14
N GLY A 46 -15.14 1.42 11.86
CA GLY A 46 -15.63 2.80 12.03
C GLY A 46 -15.15 3.79 10.96
N GLY A 47 -14.85 3.34 9.74
CA GLY A 47 -14.39 4.17 8.63
C GLY A 47 -12.88 4.29 8.51
N HIS A 48 -12.12 3.36 9.12
CA HIS A 48 -10.68 3.25 8.92
C HIS A 48 -10.37 2.15 7.89
N LEU A 49 -9.95 2.51 6.68
CA LEU A 49 -9.61 1.50 5.65
C LEU A 49 -8.28 0.81 5.94
N TRP A 50 -7.29 1.57 6.42
CA TRP A 50 -5.92 1.10 6.59
C TRP A 50 -5.56 0.96 8.07
N ASN A 51 -4.72 -0.03 8.39
CA ASN A 51 -3.95 -0.02 9.63
C ASN A 51 -3.13 1.30 9.69
N PRO A 52 -3.05 2.02 10.83
CA PRO A 52 -2.31 3.27 10.94
C PRO A 52 -0.82 3.14 10.54
N SER A 53 -0.21 1.99 10.83
CA SER A 53 1.20 1.72 10.55
C SER A 53 1.50 1.47 9.06
N TYR A 54 2.77 1.54 8.69
CA TYR A 54 3.27 1.16 7.36
C TYR A 54 4.69 0.58 7.48
N CYS A 55 5.12 -0.17 6.46
CA CYS A 55 6.49 -0.64 6.32
C CYS A 55 7.10 0.01 5.07
N ALA A 56 8.33 0.50 5.18
CA ALA A 56 9.09 1.06 4.07
C ALA A 56 10.50 0.47 4.09
N VAL A 57 10.93 -0.10 2.96
CA VAL A 57 12.22 -0.75 2.80
C VAL A 57 12.87 -0.18 1.53
N THR A 58 14.13 0.22 1.63
CA THR A 58 14.89 0.72 0.48
C THR A 58 15.28 -0.43 -0.45
N VAL A 59 15.16 -0.20 -1.75
CA VAL A 59 15.49 -1.16 -2.80
C VAL A 59 16.56 -0.55 -3.69
N SER A 60 17.62 -1.31 -3.96
CA SER A 60 18.68 -0.92 -4.88
C SER A 60 18.40 -1.52 -6.26
N ASP A 61 19.05 -1.01 -7.30
CA ASP A 61 18.92 -1.57 -8.66
C ASP A 61 19.30 -3.06 -8.71
N ARG A 62 20.28 -3.49 -7.91
CA ARG A 62 20.71 -4.89 -7.82
C ARG A 62 19.65 -5.82 -7.25
N SER A 63 18.76 -5.31 -6.40
CA SER A 63 17.69 -6.08 -5.76
C SER A 63 16.31 -5.84 -6.38
N ARG A 64 16.21 -4.95 -7.37
CA ARG A 64 14.93 -4.52 -7.94
C ARG A 64 14.13 -5.66 -8.55
N GLU A 65 14.77 -6.46 -9.40
CA GLU A 65 14.11 -7.59 -10.10
C GLU A 65 13.63 -8.65 -9.11
N GLN A 66 14.45 -8.94 -8.08
CA GLN A 66 14.10 -9.90 -7.03
C GLN A 66 12.89 -9.42 -6.21
N VAL A 67 12.88 -8.14 -5.82
CA VAL A 67 11.76 -7.55 -5.08
C VAL A 67 10.49 -7.51 -5.94
N PHE A 68 10.63 -7.18 -7.23
CA PHE A 68 9.50 -7.19 -8.16
C PHE A 68 8.88 -8.60 -8.28
N ALA A 69 9.71 -9.62 -8.51
CA ALA A 69 9.26 -11.01 -8.56
C ALA A 69 8.61 -11.47 -7.25
N TYR A 70 9.15 -11.03 -6.10
CA TYR A 70 8.55 -11.30 -4.79
C TYR A 70 7.16 -10.69 -4.63
N ILE A 71 6.94 -9.46 -5.09
CA ILE A 71 5.65 -8.76 -5.02
C ILE A 71 4.62 -9.43 -5.93
N GLU A 72 4.99 -9.75 -7.16
CA GLU A 72 4.12 -10.45 -8.11
C GLU A 72 3.73 -11.85 -7.57
N GLY A 73 4.70 -12.57 -7.02
CA GLY A 73 4.50 -13.91 -6.44
C GLY A 73 3.70 -13.95 -5.13
N GLN A 74 3.32 -12.80 -4.55
CA GLN A 74 2.54 -12.78 -3.29
C GLN A 74 1.20 -13.53 -3.44
N LYS A 75 0.54 -13.41 -4.59
CA LYS A 75 -0.76 -14.05 -4.82
C LYS A 75 -0.65 -15.56 -4.93
N GLU A 76 0.41 -16.07 -5.56
CA GLU A 76 0.62 -17.50 -5.78
C GLU A 76 0.90 -18.25 -4.48
N LYS A 77 1.65 -17.63 -3.55
CA LYS A 77 1.98 -18.22 -2.25
C LYS A 77 0.82 -18.27 -1.24
N SER A 78 -0.24 -17.51 -1.49
CA SER A 78 -1.42 -17.44 -0.62
C SER A 78 -2.52 -18.45 -0.97
N ARG A 79 -2.32 -19.25 -2.04
CA ARG A 79 -3.18 -20.38 -2.42
C ARG A 79 -2.63 -21.68 -1.84
#